data_AF-Q5I7T0-F1
#
_entry.id   AF-Q5I7T0-F1
#
_cell.length_a   1.000
_cell.length_b   1.000
_cell.length_c   1.000
_cell.angle_alpha   90.00
_cell.angle_beta   90.00
_cell.angle_gamma   90.00
#
_symmetry.space_group_name_H-M   'P 1'
#
loop_
_entity.id
_entity.type
_entity.pdbx_description
1 polymer ?
#
loop_
_entity_poly.entity_id
_entity_poly.type
_entity_poly.pdbx_seq_one_letter_code
_entity_poly.pdbx_strand_id
1 'polypeptide(L)'
;KTYVYKYEAFILGGLPEEGLARAGLKIRTKLLISEAEKNIYMLKLVEPELFEYSGIWPKDPAVPAPKLTETLHLSSRSPSSLNTPMVFVGQIFAPEGISTLVLNIHRGILNILQL
;
A
#
# COMPACT_ATOMS: atom_id res chain seq x y z
N LYS A 1 11.90 18.00 -6.17
CA LYS A 1 12.80 16.91 -5.65
C LYS A 1 11.94 15.66 -5.42
N THR A 2 12.45 14.47 -5.69
CA THR A 2 11.72 13.22 -5.45
C THR A 2 12.42 12.42 -4.35
N TYR A 3 11.67 12.10 -3.30
CA TYR A 3 12.08 11.23 -2.21
C TYR A 3 11.65 9.80 -2.52
N VAL A 4 12.51 8.85 -2.16
CA VAL A 4 12.33 7.44 -2.48
C VAL A 4 12.37 6.65 -1.20
N TYR A 5 11.30 5.91 -0.91
CA TYR A 5 11.18 5.08 0.29
C TYR A 5 10.89 3.63 -0.07
N LYS A 6 11.38 2.71 0.76
CA LYS A 6 10.82 1.36 0.83
C LYS A 6 9.69 1.40 1.85
N TYR A 7 8.54 0.90 1.47
CA TYR A 7 7.38 0.82 2.34
C TYR A 7 6.98 -0.64 2.53
N GLU A 8 6.78 -0.99 3.80
CA GLU A 8 6.25 -2.27 4.22
C GLU A 8 5.17 -2.01 5.27
N ALA A 9 4.02 -2.65 5.09
CA ALA A 9 2.98 -2.67 6.11
C ALA A 9 2.44 -4.08 6.26
N PHE A 10 2.10 -4.42 7.50
CA PHE A 10 1.63 -5.74 7.87
C PHE A 10 0.40 -5.61 8.75
N ILE A 11 -0.72 -6.20 8.31
CA ILE A 11 -1.96 -6.30 9.06
C ILE A 11 -2.15 -7.75 9.43
N LEU A 12 -2.22 -8.04 10.73
CA LEU A 12 -2.42 -9.37 11.28
C LEU A 12 -3.67 -9.39 12.15
N GLY A 13 -4.51 -10.40 11.93
CA GLY A 13 -5.60 -10.78 12.82
C GLY A 13 -5.22 -12.03 13.62
N GLY A 14 -5.62 -12.07 14.87
CA GLY A 14 -5.36 -13.18 15.78
C GLY A 14 -5.16 -12.70 17.22
N LEU A 15 -4.88 -13.66 18.09
CA LEU A 15 -4.59 -13.38 19.50
C LEU A 15 -3.21 -12.66 19.64
N PRO A 16 -3.10 -11.67 20.54
CA PRO A 16 -1.93 -10.78 20.63
C PRO A 16 -0.68 -11.45 21.23
N GLU A 17 -0.80 -12.67 21.74
CA GLU A 17 0.31 -13.44 22.31
C GLU A 17 1.25 -13.97 21.22
N GLU A 18 2.52 -14.09 21.58
CA GLU A 18 3.56 -14.68 20.74
C GLU A 18 3.41 -16.20 20.66
N GLY A 19 3.79 -16.80 19.53
CA GLY A 19 3.73 -18.25 19.35
C GLY A 19 2.34 -18.78 19.01
N LEU A 20 1.35 -17.91 18.85
CA LEU A 20 0.02 -18.27 18.38
C LEU A 20 -0.13 -18.05 16.87
N ALA A 21 -1.06 -18.81 16.29
CA ALA A 21 -1.42 -18.66 14.90
C ALA A 21 -2.08 -17.30 14.65
N ARG A 22 -1.64 -16.63 13.58
CA ARG A 22 -2.24 -15.41 13.04
C ARG A 22 -2.46 -15.56 11.55
N ALA A 23 -3.38 -14.77 11.02
CA ALA A 23 -3.62 -14.64 9.60
C ALA A 23 -3.61 -13.17 9.21
N GLY A 24 -3.18 -12.85 7.99
CA GLY A 24 -3.15 -11.46 7.58
C GLY A 24 -2.56 -11.21 6.22
N LEU A 25 -2.35 -9.92 5.95
CA LEU A 25 -1.83 -9.42 4.68
C LEU A 25 -0.65 -8.51 4.93
N LYS A 26 0.39 -8.69 4.13
CA LYS A 26 1.54 -7.81 4.04
C LYS A 26 1.60 -7.18 2.66
N ILE A 27 1.91 -5.90 2.61
CA ILE A 27 2.21 -5.18 1.37
C ILE A 27 3.67 -4.71 1.41
N ARG A 28 4.36 -4.88 0.30
CA ARG A 28 5.69 -4.31 0.05
C ARG A 28 5.63 -3.48 -1.21
N THR A 29 6.16 -2.27 -1.18
CA THR A 29 6.24 -1.41 -2.37
C THR A 29 7.34 -0.36 -2.21
N LYS A 30 7.76 0.22 -3.32
CA LYS A 30 8.59 1.42 -3.33
C LYS A 30 7.68 2.65 -3.49
N LEU A 31 7.89 3.66 -2.66
CA LEU A 31 7.17 4.93 -2.74
C LEU A 31 8.07 5.98 -3.40
N LEU A 32 7.49 6.72 -4.34
CA LEU A 32 8.04 7.96 -4.88
C LEU A 32 7.17 9.11 -4.40
N ILE A 33 7.78 10.03 -3.65
CA ILE A 33 7.11 11.22 -3.13
C ILE A 33 7.79 12.45 -3.70
N SER A 34 7.05 13.31 -4.39
CA SER A 34 7.61 14.54 -4.96
C SER A 34 6.70 15.73 -4.68
N GLU A 35 7.30 16.88 -4.38
CA GLU A 35 6.59 18.15 -4.39
C GLU A 35 6.35 18.58 -5.85
N ALA A 36 5.09 18.74 -6.23
CA ALA A 36 4.68 19.23 -7.55
C ALA A 36 4.66 20.77 -7.57
N GLU A 37 4.08 21.36 -6.53
CA GLU A 37 4.02 22.79 -6.24
C GLU A 37 4.04 23.01 -4.73
N LYS A 38 4.13 24.26 -4.26
CA LYS A 38 4.19 24.57 -2.83
C LYS A 38 2.99 23.95 -2.09
N ASN A 39 3.27 23.06 -1.15
CA ASN A 39 2.28 22.29 -0.38
C ASN A 39 1.42 21.31 -1.20
N ILE A 40 1.81 21.02 -2.45
CA ILE A 40 1.18 20.02 -3.31
C ILE A 40 2.16 18.87 -3.52
N TYR A 41 1.82 17.70 -2.99
CA TYR A 41 2.68 16.52 -3.08
C TYR A 41 2.07 15.46 -3.99
N MET A 42 2.91 14.69 -4.65
CA MET A 42 2.52 13.50 -5.40
C MET A 42 3.08 12.26 -4.73
N LEU A 43 2.24 11.24 -4.56
CA LEU A 43 2.62 9.91 -4.09
C LEU A 43 2.39 8.91 -5.21
N LYS A 44 3.42 8.14 -5.56
CA LYS A 44 3.33 7.02 -6.48
C LYS A 44 3.87 5.75 -5.83
N LEU A 45 3.07 4.68 -5.87
CA LEU A 45 3.52 3.33 -5.56
C LEU A 45 4.20 2.76 -6.80
N VAL A 46 5.26 2.00 -6.59
CA VAL A 46 6.02 1.32 -7.65
C VAL A 46 6.11 -0.14 -7.28
N GLU A 47 5.62 -0.98 -8.20
CA GLU A 47 5.67 -2.44 -8.11
C GLU A 47 5.20 -2.95 -6.73
N PRO A 48 3.97 -2.62 -6.31
CA PRO A 48 3.43 -3.13 -5.06
C PRO A 48 3.19 -4.65 -5.16
N GLU A 49 3.57 -5.36 -4.11
CA GLU A 49 3.43 -6.80 -3.98
C GLU A 49 2.65 -7.11 -2.70
N LEU A 50 1.65 -7.98 -2.82
CA LEU A 50 0.89 -8.50 -1.70
C LEU A 50 1.40 -9.89 -1.30
N PHE A 51 1.36 -10.13 -0.01
CA PHE A 51 1.72 -11.39 0.63
C PHE A 51 0.62 -11.77 1.60
N GLU A 52 0.31 -13.06 1.65
CA GLU A 52 -0.55 -13.64 2.66
C GLU A 52 0.29 -14.20 3.80
N TYR A 53 -0.21 -14.04 5.01
CA TYR A 53 0.36 -14.66 6.19
C TYR A 53 -0.66 -15.60 6.81
N SER A 54 -0.24 -16.82 7.10
CA SER A 54 -1.03 -17.80 7.83
C SER A 54 -0.07 -18.73 8.55
N GLY A 55 0.12 -18.51 9.85
CA GLY A 55 1.13 -19.25 10.61
C GLY A 55 1.38 -18.71 12.01
N ILE A 56 2.37 -19.31 12.67
CA ILE A 56 2.81 -18.99 14.03
C ILE A 56 3.62 -17.69 14.02
N TRP A 57 3.08 -16.64 14.64
CA TRP A 57 3.76 -15.34 14.71
C TRP A 57 4.81 -15.29 15.82
N PRO A 58 6.01 -14.70 15.60
CA PRO A 58 6.55 -14.11 14.36
C PRO A 58 7.45 -15.06 13.55
N LYS A 59 7.26 -16.38 13.69
CA LYS A 59 8.19 -17.40 13.18
C LYS A 59 8.00 -17.69 11.70
N ASP A 60 6.76 -17.85 11.27
CA ASP A 60 6.47 -18.25 9.90
C ASP A 60 6.61 -17.07 8.92
N PRO A 61 6.96 -17.31 7.65
CA PRO A 61 7.07 -16.22 6.67
C PRO A 61 5.72 -15.85 6.05
N ALA A 62 5.59 -14.61 5.60
CA ALA A 62 4.53 -14.23 4.66
C ALA A 62 4.87 -14.76 3.25
N VAL A 63 3.89 -15.34 2.57
CA VAL A 63 4.05 -15.98 1.26
C VAL A 63 3.50 -15.05 0.16
N PRO A 64 4.19 -14.89 -0.99
CA PRO A 64 3.70 -14.06 -2.09
C PRO A 64 2.28 -14.46 -2.54
N ALA A 65 1.42 -13.47 -2.75
CA ALA A 65 0.04 -13.65 -3.20
C ALA A 65 -0.16 -13.00 -4.59
N PRO A 66 0.31 -13.65 -5.68
CA PRO A 66 0.29 -13.05 -7.02
C PRO A 66 -1.12 -12.76 -7.52
N LYS A 67 -2.09 -13.65 -7.25
CA LYS A 67 -3.50 -13.43 -7.64
C LYS A 67 -4.12 -12.21 -6.95
N LEU A 68 -3.80 -11.98 -5.68
CA LEU A 68 -4.25 -10.78 -4.96
C LEU A 68 -3.56 -9.53 -5.50
N THR A 69 -2.27 -9.64 -5.79
CA THR A 69 -1.50 -8.55 -6.41
C THR A 69 -2.07 -8.16 -7.77
N GLU A 70 -2.36 -9.14 -8.64
CA GLU A 70 -3.06 -8.93 -9.92
C GLU A 70 -4.45 -8.31 -9.72
N THR A 71 -5.22 -8.79 -8.75
CA THR A 71 -6.55 -8.24 -8.44
C THR A 71 -6.45 -6.77 -8.01
N LEU A 72 -5.40 -6.39 -7.28
CA LEU A 72 -5.16 -5.00 -6.91
C LEU A 72 -4.96 -4.11 -8.16
N HIS A 73 -4.22 -4.59 -9.16
CA HIS A 73 -4.06 -3.92 -10.45
C HIS A 73 -5.37 -3.84 -11.25
N LEU A 74 -6.15 -4.93 -11.27
CA LEU A 74 -7.42 -5.03 -11.99
C LEU A 74 -8.57 -4.26 -11.33
N SER A 75 -8.51 -4.04 -10.01
CA SER A 75 -9.56 -3.35 -9.26
C SER A 75 -9.75 -1.91 -9.72
N SER A 76 -8.80 -1.36 -10.48
CA SER A 76 -8.97 -0.07 -11.12
C SER A 76 -9.34 -0.19 -12.59
N ARG A 77 -10.12 0.79 -13.06
CA ARG A 77 -10.51 0.98 -14.45
C ARG A 77 -9.33 1.11 -15.42
N SER A 78 -8.12 1.41 -14.92
CA SER A 78 -6.87 1.32 -15.68
C SER A 78 -5.87 0.42 -14.95
N PRO A 79 -5.25 -0.57 -15.62
CA PRO A 79 -4.16 -1.38 -15.04
C PRO A 79 -2.97 -0.54 -14.55
N SER A 80 -2.77 0.67 -15.08
CA SER A 80 -1.69 1.58 -14.69
C SER A 80 -1.97 2.38 -13.41
N SER A 81 -3.21 2.39 -12.95
CA SER A 81 -3.72 3.18 -11.82
C SER A 81 -2.89 3.11 -10.54
N LEU A 82 -2.36 1.93 -10.23
CA LEU A 82 -1.58 1.67 -9.03
C LEU A 82 -0.21 2.39 -9.09
N ASN A 83 0.30 2.57 -10.30
CA ASN A 83 1.53 3.27 -10.61
C ASN A 83 1.27 4.73 -11.04
N THR A 84 0.01 5.19 -11.02
CA THR A 84 -0.35 6.56 -11.32
C THR A 84 -0.11 7.41 -10.07
N PRO A 85 0.64 8.52 -10.16
CA PRO A 85 0.83 9.41 -9.02
C PRO A 85 -0.53 9.99 -8.58
N MET A 86 -0.82 9.90 -7.29
CA MET A 86 -1.94 10.60 -6.64
C MET A 86 -1.46 11.94 -6.10
N VAL A 87 -2.31 12.97 -6.22
CA VAL A 87 -2.00 14.31 -5.73
C VAL A 87 -2.56 14.48 -4.32
N PHE A 88 -1.81 15.12 -3.43
CA PHE A 88 -2.19 15.40 -2.06
C PHE A 88 -2.07 16.89 -1.77
N VAL A 89 -3.19 17.50 -1.38
CA VAL A 89 -3.31 18.91 -0.94
C VAL A 89 -4.26 18.98 0.25
N GLY A 90 -3.82 18.52 1.42
CA GLY A 90 -4.68 18.33 2.59
C GLY A 90 -5.74 17.22 2.44
N GLN A 91 -6.04 16.79 1.21
CA GLN A 91 -6.89 15.67 0.82
C GLN A 91 -6.27 14.96 -0.39
N ILE A 92 -6.66 13.70 -0.62
CA ILE A 92 -6.18 12.91 -1.78
C ILE A 92 -7.07 13.18 -2.98
N PHE A 93 -6.44 13.56 -4.09
CA PHE A 93 -7.05 13.68 -5.40
C PHE A 93 -6.53 12.56 -6.30
N ALA A 94 -7.47 11.81 -6.87
CA ALA A 94 -7.18 10.66 -7.71
C ALA A 94 -8.01 10.73 -9.01
N PRO A 95 -7.51 10.15 -10.11
CA PRO A 95 -8.28 10.03 -11.36
C PRO A 95 -9.60 9.28 -11.15
N GLU A 96 -10.57 9.51 -12.03
CA GLU A 96 -11.78 8.68 -12.05
C GLU A 96 -11.45 7.21 -12.34
N GLY A 97 -12.17 6.30 -11.69
CA GLY A 97 -12.00 4.85 -11.91
C GLY A 97 -10.93 4.17 -11.04
N ILE A 98 -10.35 4.87 -10.07
CA ILE A 98 -9.57 4.24 -9.00
C ILE A 98 -10.52 3.61 -7.97
N SER A 99 -10.28 2.36 -7.58
CA SER A 99 -11.11 1.71 -6.55
C SER A 99 -10.89 2.29 -5.17
N THR A 100 -11.92 2.18 -4.33
CA THR A 100 -11.87 2.55 -2.91
C THR A 100 -10.73 1.83 -2.18
N LEU A 101 -10.43 0.58 -2.54
CA LEU A 101 -9.33 -0.18 -1.95
C LEU A 101 -7.98 0.50 -2.21
N VAL A 102 -7.68 0.83 -3.48
CA VAL A 102 -6.43 1.49 -3.86
C VAL A 102 -6.33 2.87 -3.21
N LEU A 103 -7.43 3.63 -3.15
CA LEU A 103 -7.48 4.91 -2.44
C LEU A 103 -7.17 4.75 -0.95
N ASN A 104 -7.72 3.72 -0.29
CA ASN A 104 -7.49 3.49 1.13
C ASN A 104 -6.06 3.06 1.44
N ILE A 105 -5.39 2.33 0.55
CA ILE A 105 -3.95 2.04 0.69
C ILE A 105 -3.14 3.35 0.65
N HIS A 106 -3.43 4.25 -0.29
CA HIS A 106 -2.76 5.55 -0.35
C HIS A 106 -3.04 6.39 0.90
N ARG A 107 -4.28 6.39 1.42
CA ARG A 107 -4.63 7.04 2.70
C ARG A 107 -3.81 6.49 3.86
N GLY A 108 -3.72 5.17 3.98
CA GLY A 108 -2.94 4.52 5.03
C GLY A 108 -1.45 4.94 5.00
N ILE A 109 -0.86 5.01 3.81
CA ILE A 109 0.53 5.47 3.63
C ILE A 109 0.68 6.94 4.02
N LEU A 110 -0.20 7.81 3.53
CA LEU A 110 -0.11 9.26 3.78
C LEU A 110 -0.35 9.61 5.25
N ASN A 111 -1.17 8.84 5.98
CA ASN A 111 -1.39 9.04 7.41
C ASN A 111 -0.08 8.92 8.24
N ILE A 112 0.92 8.18 7.75
CA ILE A 112 2.24 8.08 8.42
C ILE A 112 3.06 9.36 8.22
N LEU A 113 2.82 10.09 7.14
CA LEU A 113 3.54 11.33 6.79
C LEU A 113 2.92 12.58 7.41
N GLN A 114 1.67 12.50 7.86
CA GLN A 114 0.92 13.59 8.49
C GLN A 114 1.19 13.66 10.01
N LEU A 115 2.47 13.72 10.40
CA LEU A 115 2.87 14.01 11.79
C LEU A 115 2.64 15.48 12.15
#